data_AF-A0A356ZWJ0-F1
#
_entry.id   AF-A0A356ZWJ0-F1
#
_cell.length_a   1.000
_cell.length_b   1.000
_cell.length_c   1.000
_cell.angle_alpha   90.00
_cell.angle_beta   90.00
_cell.angle_gamma   90.00
#
_symmetry.space_group_name_H-M   'P 1'
#
loop_
_entity.id
_entity.type
_entity.pdbx_description
1 polymer ?
#
loop_
_entity_poly.entity_id
_entity_poly.type
_entity_poly.pdbx_seq_one_letter_code
_entity_poly.pdbx_strand_id
1 'polypeptide(L)' 'MEPTAVAIHALKRVTHDEGGLVIIGAGPIGLLTALVAKAQGISPLSILDIRDGRLRAAQSLGLDNV' A
#
# COMPACT_ATOMS: atom_id res chain seq x y z
N MET A 1 11.07 -5.49 12.81
CA MET A 1 9.76 -6.12 12.52
C MET A 1 8.57 -5.27 12.96
N GLU A 2 8.73 -4.27 13.84
CA GLU A 2 7.66 -3.39 14.32
C GLU A 2 6.82 -2.71 13.21
N PRO A 3 7.39 -2.09 12.14
CA PRO A 3 6.56 -1.42 11.13
C PRO A 3 5.76 -2.39 10.26
N THR A 4 6.24 -3.64 10.09
CA THR A 4 5.50 -4.68 9.37
C THR A 4 4.29 -5.16 10.18
N ALA A 5 4.42 -5.24 11.50
CA ALA A 5 3.30 -5.57 12.37
C ALA A 5 2.19 -4.52 12.29
N VAL A 6 2.55 -3.23 12.19
CA VAL A 6 1.60 -2.13 11.96
C VAL A 6 0.86 -2.31 10.63
N ALA A 7 1.58 -2.61 9.54
CA ALA A 7 0.98 -2.85 8.23
C ALA A 7 -0.02 -4.03 8.24
N ILE A 8 0.38 -5.17 8.83
CA ILE A 8 -0.50 -6.34 8.96
C ILE A 8 -1.72 -6.02 9.82
N HIS A 9 -1.54 -5.30 10.93
CA HIS A 9 -2.64 -4.91 11.80
C HIS A 9 -3.62 -3.98 11.11
N ALA A 10 -3.14 -3.03 10.29
CA ALA A 10 -3.97 -2.16 9.48
C ALA A 10 -4.81 -2.96 8.49
N LEU A 11 -4.19 -3.87 7.73
CA LEU A 11 -4.88 -4.68 6.72
C LEU A 11 -5.96 -5.60 7.34
N LYS A 12 -5.74 -6.14 8.53
CA LYS A 12 -6.75 -6.96 9.25
C LYS A 12 -8.02 -6.20 9.62
N ARG A 13 -8.00 -4.86 9.61
CA ARG A 13 -9.16 -4.01 9.94
C ARG A 13 -9.94 -3.57 8.72
N VAL A 14 -9.42 -3.81 7.52
CA VAL A 14 -10.09 -3.45 6.28
C VAL A 14 -10.94 -4.63 5.83
N THR A 15 -12.20 -4.36 5.45
CA THR A 15 -13.01 -5.36 4.76
C THR A 15 -12.54 -5.39 3.30
N HIS A 16 -12.08 -6.56 2.86
CA HIS A 16 -11.62 -6.75 1.48
C HIS A 16 -12.83 -7.13 0.63
N ASP A 17 -13.66 -6.13 0.33
CA ASP A 17 -14.74 -6.29 -0.62
C ASP A 17 -14.14 -6.34 -2.05
N GLU A 18 -14.90 -6.81 -3.05
CA GLU A 18 -14.43 -6.96 -4.44
C GLU A 18 -13.94 -5.65 -5.11
N GLY A 19 -14.00 -4.51 -4.42
CA GLY A 19 -13.63 -3.19 -4.92
C GLY A 19 -12.13 -2.84 -4.85
N GLY A 20 -11.29 -3.66 -4.21
CA GLY A 20 -9.85 -3.42 -4.09
C GLY A 20 -9.44 -2.51 -2.93
N LEU A 21 -8.18 -2.07 -2.91
CA LEU A 21 -7.57 -1.31 -1.81
C LEU A 21 -6.90 -0.03 -2.32
N VAL A 22 -7.10 1.08 -1.59
CA VAL A 22 -6.41 2.35 -1.84
C VAL A 22 -5.62 2.76 -0.60
N ILE A 23 -4.35 3.08 -0.79
CA ILE A 23 -3.48 3.61 0.26
C ILE A 23 -3.24 5.09 0.03
N ILE A 24 -3.61 5.92 1.00
CA ILE A 24 -3.38 7.37 0.96
C ILE A 24 -2.09 7.68 1.71
N GLY A 25 -1.08 8.11 0.96
CA GLY A 25 0.27 8.47 1.41
C GLY A 25 1.32 7.46 0.99
N ALA A 26 2.25 7.86 0.13
CA ALA A 26 3.42 7.07 -0.30
C ALA A 26 4.66 7.36 0.58
N GLY A 27 4.45 7.51 1.88
CA GLY A 27 5.51 7.50 2.88
C GLY A 27 5.95 6.08 3.24
N PRO A 28 6.96 5.91 4.13
CA PRO A 28 7.47 4.59 4.50
C PRO A 28 6.39 3.59 4.96
N ILE A 29 5.44 4.03 5.79
CA ILE A 29 4.35 3.18 6.29
C ILE A 29 3.36 2.82 5.18
N GLY A 30 3.00 3.77 4.32
CA GLY A 30 2.07 3.51 3.21
C GLY A 30 2.68 2.58 2.17
N LEU A 31 3.95 2.79 1.80
CA LEU A 31 4.69 1.90 0.91
C LEU A 31 4.80 0.48 1.49
N LEU A 32 5.16 0.36 2.78
CA LEU A 32 5.23 -0.94 3.44
C LEU A 32 3.86 -1.63 3.48
N THR A 33 2.80 -0.88 3.80
CA THR A 33 1.44 -1.42 3.82
C THR A 33 1.01 -1.89 2.43
N ALA A 34 1.36 -1.15 1.38
CA ALA A 34 1.08 -1.51 -0.01
C ALA A 34 1.81 -2.79 -0.42
N LEU A 35 3.08 -2.91 -0.05
CA LEU A 35 3.87 -4.11 -0.33
C LEU A 35 3.34 -5.34 0.41
N VAL A 36 2.96 -5.19 1.68
CA VAL A 36 2.33 -6.27 2.45
C VAL A 36 0.97 -6.65 1.85
N ALA A 37 0.18 -5.67 1.42
CA ALA A 37 -1.10 -5.92 0.77
C ALA A 37 -0.94 -6.68 -0.55
N LYS A 38 0.01 -6.24 -1.40
CA LYS A 38 0.37 -6.93 -2.64
C LYS A 38 0.84 -8.36 -2.38
N ALA A 39 1.67 -8.57 -1.35
CA ALA A 39 2.12 -9.90 -0.95
C ALA A 39 0.99 -10.82 -0.45
N GLN A 40 -0.11 -10.26 0.05
CA GLN A 40 -1.32 -11.00 0.43
C GLN A 40 -2.29 -11.24 -0.74
N GLY A 41 -1.93 -10.82 -1.96
CA GLY A 41 -2.77 -11.00 -3.15
C GLY A 41 -3.92 -10.00 -3.28
N ILE A 42 -3.93 -8.93 -2.47
CA ILE A 42 -4.95 -7.90 -2.55
C ILE A 42 -4.78 -7.13 -3.85
N SER A 43 -5.81 -7.18 -4.68
CA SER A 43 -5.89 -6.48 -5.95
C SER A 43 -7.35 -6.16 -6.28
N PRO A 44 -7.65 -5.07 -7.01
CA PRO A 44 -6.71 -4.02 -7.42
C PRO A 44 -6.17 -3.21 -6.23
N LEU A 45 -4.92 -2.76 -6.31
CA LEU A 45 -4.25 -1.94 -5.29
C LEU A 45 -3.81 -0.62 -5.93
N SER A 46 -4.16 0.50 -5.31
CA SER A 46 -3.72 1.85 -5.72
C SER A 46 -3.07 2.61 -4.57
N ILE A 47 -2.16 3.54 -4.88
CA ILE A 47 -1.51 4.40 -3.90
C ILE A 47 -1.58 5.86 -4.35
N LEU A 48 -1.90 6.77 -3.43
CA LEU A 48 -2.06 8.19 -3.73
C LEU A 48 -1.11 9.01 -2.86
N ASP A 49 -0.43 10.00 -3.40
CA ASP A 49 0.35 10.99 -2.65
C ASP A 49 0.43 12.27 -3.49
N ILE A 50 0.54 13.42 -2.82
CA ILE A 50 0.66 14.72 -3.49
C ILE A 50 2.08 14.98 -4.03
N ARG A 51 3.06 14.16 -3.64
CA ARG A 51 4.45 14.29 -4.07
C ARG A 51 4.81 13.26 -5.11
N ASP A 52 5.04 13.71 -6.34
CA ASP A 52 5.50 12.86 -7.45
C ASP A 52 6.75 12.05 -7.11
N GLY A 53 7.68 12.62 -6.33
CA GLY A 53 8.88 11.89 -5.90
C GLY A 53 8.58 10.63 -5.10
N ARG A 54 7.49 10.62 -4.33
CA ARG A 54 7.03 9.46 -3.58
C ARG A 54 6.25 8.48 -4.44
N LEU A 55 5.47 8.96 -5.41
CA LEU A 55 4.82 8.12 -6.41
C LEU A 55 5.85 7.38 -7.27
N ARG A 56 6.93 8.07 -7.70
CA ARG A 56 8.07 7.43 -8.39
C ARG A 56 8.74 6.35 -7.53
N ALA A 57 8.89 6.60 -6.23
CA ALA A 57 9.41 5.59 -5.31
C ALA A 57 8.46 4.38 -5.23
N ALA A 58 7.15 4.59 -5.16
CA ALA A 58 6.16 3.52 -5.19
C ALA A 58 6.24 2.69 -6.48
N GLN A 59 6.33 3.33 -7.64
CA GLN A 59 6.51 2.67 -8.95
C GLN A 59 7.79 1.82 -8.98
N SER A 60 8.90 2.35 -8.45
CA SER A 60 10.18 1.59 -8.38
C SER A 60 10.10 0.33 -7.52
N LEU A 61 9.08 0.23 -6.66
CA LEU A 61 8.78 -0.93 -5.82
C LEU A 61 7.71 -1.85 -6.44
N GLY A 62 7.30 -1.58 -7.68
CA GLY A 62 6.27 -2.34 -8.40
C GLY A 62 4.85 -2.05 -7.94
N LEU A 63 4.58 -0.87 -7.40
CA LEU A 63 3.22 -0.39 -7.15
C LEU A 63 2.78 0.39 -8.39
N ASP A 64 2.07 -0.28 -9.29
CA ASP A 64 1.88 0.18 -10.66
C ASP A 64 0.74 1.20 -10.81
N ASN A 65 -0.26 1.16 -9.92
CA ASN A 65 -1.36 2.13 -9.89
C ASN A 65 -1.05 3.24 -8.87
N VAL A 66 -0.42 4.31 -9.33
CA VAL A 66 -0.01 5.50 -8.55
C VAL A 66 -0.65 6.78 -9.08
#